data_AF-A0ABD0N5J2-F1
#
_entry.id   AF-A0ABD0N5J2-F1
#
_cell.length_a   1.000
_cell.length_b   1.000
_cell.length_c   1.000
_cell.angle_alpha   90.00
_cell.angle_beta   90.00
_cell.angle_gamma   90.00
#
_symmetry.space_group_name_H-M   'P 1'
#
loop_
_entity.id
_entity.type
_entity.pdbx_description
1 polymer ?
#
loop_
_entity_poly.entity_id
_entity_poly.type
_entity_poly.pdbx_seq_one_letter_code
_entity_poly.pdbx_strand_id
1 'polypeptide(L)'
;AVVDCGALDALVISLEEFDPGVKEAAAWAIGYIARHNAPLSQAVVDAGVVPLLVLCIQEPEIALKRVAASALSDIAKHSPELAQTVVDTGAIAHLAQMILNPDAKLKRQVFSALSQIAKHSVDIAEMVVEAEIFPAALVCLKDPDEYVRKNVATLIREITKHTPE
;
A
#
# COMPACT_ATOMS: atom_id res chain seq x y z
N ALA A 1 -1.00 -1.72 23.63
CA ALA A 1 -1.56 -0.52 24.29
C ALA A 1 -2.69 0.12 23.47
N VAL A 2 -2.46 0.59 22.24
CA VAL A 2 -3.52 1.21 21.40
C VAL A 2 -4.48 0.16 20.80
N VAL A 3 -3.97 -0.99 20.36
CA VAL A 3 -4.85 -2.08 19.86
C VAL A 3 -5.65 -2.72 21.01
N ASP A 4 -5.04 -2.87 22.18
CA ASP A 4 -5.66 -3.53 23.35
C ASP A 4 -6.78 -2.72 24.02
N CYS A 5 -7.03 -1.47 23.62
CA CYS A 5 -8.08 -0.62 24.20
C CYS A 5 -9.31 -0.44 23.29
N GLY A 6 -9.46 -1.23 22.23
CA GLY A 6 -10.58 -1.08 21.27
C GLY A 6 -10.45 0.13 20.35
N ALA A 7 -9.29 0.82 20.35
CA ALA A 7 -9.07 1.94 19.45
C ALA A 7 -9.04 1.50 17.98
N LEU A 8 -8.63 0.25 17.70
CA LEU A 8 -8.64 -0.27 16.34
C LEU A 8 -10.05 -0.36 15.78
N ASP A 9 -11.02 -0.85 16.56
CA ASP A 9 -12.42 -0.93 16.14
C ASP A 9 -13.02 0.46 15.89
N ALA A 10 -12.70 1.44 16.74
CA ALA A 10 -13.12 2.82 16.53
C ALA A 10 -12.50 3.43 15.26
N LEU A 11 -11.24 3.11 14.96
CA LEU A 11 -10.57 3.54 13.73
C LEU A 11 -11.17 2.89 12.48
N VAL A 12 -11.58 1.63 12.56
CA VAL A 12 -12.30 0.92 11.48
C VAL A 12 -13.61 1.64 11.17
N ILE A 13 -14.41 1.95 12.19
CA ILE A 13 -15.67 2.71 12.03
C ILE A 13 -15.39 4.09 11.41
N SER A 14 -14.28 4.73 11.78
CA SER A 14 -13.89 6.04 11.26
C SER A 14 -13.48 6.01 9.79
N LEU A 15 -13.09 4.85 9.24
CA LEU A 15 -12.84 4.69 7.79
C LEU A 15 -14.14 4.61 6.98
N GLU A 16 -15.25 4.24 7.61
CA GLU A 16 -16.57 4.14 6.98
C GLU A 16 -17.35 5.47 6.99
N GLU A 17 -16.87 6.46 7.74
CA GLU A 17 -17.47 7.80 7.82
C GLU A 17 -17.48 8.52 6.47
N PHE A 18 -18.35 9.51 6.29
CA PHE A 18 -18.42 10.25 5.02
C PHE A 18 -17.33 11.31 4.84
N ASP A 19 -16.76 11.81 5.95
CA ASP A 19 -15.78 12.90 5.90
C ASP A 19 -14.38 12.38 5.49
N PRO A 20 -13.81 12.85 4.37
CA PRO A 20 -12.51 12.38 3.90
C PRO A 20 -11.36 12.71 4.86
N GLY A 21 -11.46 13.77 5.66
CA GLY A 21 -10.47 14.14 6.65
C GLY A 21 -10.43 13.16 7.82
N VAL A 22 -11.61 12.69 8.26
CA VAL A 22 -11.73 11.64 9.27
C VAL A 22 -11.15 10.32 8.74
N LYS A 23 -11.50 9.93 7.51
CA LYS A 23 -10.90 8.75 6.86
C LYS A 23 -9.38 8.86 6.77
N GLU A 24 -8.86 10.02 6.41
CA GLU A 24 -7.42 10.26 6.29
C GLU A 24 -6.72 10.09 7.65
N ALA A 25 -7.24 10.71 8.70
CA ALA A 25 -6.69 10.59 10.05
C ALA A 25 -6.74 9.14 10.57
N ALA A 26 -7.84 8.43 10.28
CA ALA A 26 -8.00 7.03 10.66
C ALA A 26 -6.98 6.14 9.91
N ALA A 27 -6.84 6.31 8.61
CA ALA A 27 -5.88 5.57 7.79
C ALA A 27 -4.43 5.83 8.24
N TRP A 28 -4.10 7.06 8.65
CA TRP A 28 -2.79 7.38 9.24
C TRP A 28 -2.54 6.60 10.53
N ALA A 29 -3.48 6.65 11.47
CA ALA A 29 -3.33 5.97 12.76
C ALA A 29 -3.16 4.45 12.56
N ILE A 30 -3.97 3.87 11.67
CA ILE A 30 -3.87 2.47 11.27
C ILE A 30 -2.50 2.14 10.66
N GLY A 31 -2.03 2.94 9.72
CA GLY A 31 -0.72 2.75 9.09
C GLY A 31 0.42 2.77 10.12
N TYR A 32 0.35 3.68 11.10
CA TYR A 32 1.31 3.71 12.20
C TYR A 32 1.25 2.46 13.08
N ILE A 33 0.05 1.98 13.44
CA ILE A 33 -0.11 0.73 14.20
C ILE A 33 0.50 -0.44 13.44
N ALA A 34 0.11 -0.61 12.17
CA ALA A 34 0.58 -1.71 11.32
C ALA A 34 2.11 -1.66 11.15
N ARG A 35 2.69 -0.46 11.05
CA ARG A 35 4.13 -0.26 10.81
C ARG A 35 5.04 -0.84 11.89
N HIS A 36 4.58 -0.95 13.13
CA HIS A 36 5.44 -1.22 14.27
C HIS A 36 5.94 -2.66 14.34
N ASN A 37 5.06 -3.66 14.18
CA ASN A 37 5.41 -5.07 14.25
C ASN A 37 4.38 -5.96 13.54
N ALA A 38 4.77 -7.20 13.25
CA ALA A 38 3.92 -8.16 12.55
C ALA A 38 2.62 -8.51 13.31
N PRO A 39 2.62 -8.74 14.64
CA PRO A 39 1.38 -9.00 15.38
C PRO A 39 0.35 -7.85 15.32
N LEU A 40 0.80 -6.60 15.38
CA LEU A 40 -0.07 -5.43 15.24
C LEU A 40 -0.61 -5.30 13.82
N SER A 41 0.23 -5.57 12.82
CA SER A 41 -0.21 -5.62 11.43
C SER A 41 -1.27 -6.71 11.22
N GLN A 42 -1.08 -7.90 11.81
CA GLN A 42 -2.07 -8.97 11.79
C GLN A 42 -3.38 -8.55 12.45
N ALA A 43 -3.34 -7.90 13.61
CA ALA A 43 -4.53 -7.38 14.27
C ALA A 43 -5.30 -6.38 13.39
N VAL A 44 -4.58 -5.51 12.65
CA VAL A 44 -5.18 -4.58 11.68
C VAL A 44 -5.88 -5.34 10.54
N VAL A 45 -5.27 -6.40 10.03
CA VAL A 45 -5.88 -7.25 9.01
C VAL A 45 -7.11 -7.98 9.55
N ASP A 46 -7.02 -8.56 10.74
CA ASP A 46 -8.11 -9.29 11.39
C ASP A 46 -9.32 -8.39 11.69
N ALA A 47 -9.09 -7.09 11.92
CA ALA A 47 -10.12 -6.08 12.08
C ALA A 47 -10.80 -5.65 10.76
N GLY A 48 -10.45 -6.26 9.62
CA GLY A 48 -11.11 -6.00 8.34
C GLY A 48 -10.72 -4.67 7.69
N VAL A 49 -9.55 -4.12 8.04
CA VAL A 49 -9.11 -2.81 7.56
C VAL A 49 -8.67 -2.81 6.09
N VAL A 50 -8.09 -3.92 5.60
CA VAL A 50 -7.48 -3.96 4.25
C VAL A 50 -8.49 -3.62 3.13
N PRO A 51 -9.70 -4.22 3.08
CA PRO A 51 -10.71 -3.83 2.09
C PRO A 51 -11.11 -2.35 2.19
N LEU A 52 -11.22 -1.80 3.41
CA LEU A 52 -11.56 -0.40 3.62
C LEU A 52 -10.48 0.54 3.09
N LEU A 53 -9.20 0.20 3.27
CA LEU A 53 -8.08 0.96 2.69
C LEU A 53 -8.09 0.91 1.16
N VAL A 54 -8.47 -0.22 0.56
CA VAL A 54 -8.63 -0.34 -0.90
C VAL A 54 -9.79 0.51 -1.41
N LEU A 55 -10.89 0.65 -0.65
CA LEU A 55 -11.96 1.58 -0.96
C LEU A 55 -11.47 3.04 -0.86
N CYS A 56 -10.71 3.38 0.19
CA CYS A 56 -10.13 4.72 0.36
C CYS A 56 -9.19 5.13 -0.79
N ILE A 57 -8.51 4.18 -1.43
CA ILE A 57 -7.67 4.41 -2.61
C ILE A 57 -8.49 4.82 -3.85
N GLN A 58 -9.75 4.42 -3.90
CA GLN A 58 -10.64 4.69 -5.03
C GLN A 58 -11.33 6.06 -4.92
N GLU A 59 -11.40 6.63 -3.72
CA GLU A 59 -11.96 7.96 -3.45
C GLU A 59 -11.21 9.09 -4.19
N PRO A 60 -11.84 10.21 -4.55
CA PRO A 60 -11.19 11.24 -5.36
C PRO A 60 -10.04 11.98 -4.64
N GLU A 61 -10.00 11.99 -3.31
CA GLU A 61 -9.04 12.76 -2.52
C GLU A 61 -7.61 12.19 -2.59
N ILE A 62 -6.70 12.91 -3.24
CA ILE A 62 -5.28 12.53 -3.36
C ILE A 62 -4.60 12.33 -2.00
N ALA A 63 -4.97 13.13 -0.99
CA ALA A 63 -4.43 12.98 0.36
C ALA A 63 -4.81 11.62 0.96
N LEU A 64 -6.08 11.25 0.90
CA LEU A 64 -6.56 9.95 1.34
C LEU A 64 -5.90 8.79 0.58
N LYS A 65 -5.79 8.88 -0.75
CA LYS A 65 -5.08 7.87 -1.57
C LYS A 65 -3.65 7.64 -1.11
N ARG A 66 -2.90 8.71 -0.85
CA ARG A 66 -1.50 8.62 -0.40
C ARG A 66 -1.40 7.89 0.93
N VAL A 67 -2.27 8.21 1.87
CA VAL A 67 -2.26 7.64 3.21
C VAL A 67 -2.69 6.19 3.18
N ALA A 68 -3.76 5.88 2.45
CA ALA A 68 -4.22 4.50 2.29
C ALA A 68 -3.16 3.62 1.61
N ALA A 69 -2.51 4.11 0.55
CA ALA A 69 -1.39 3.40 -0.08
C ALA A 69 -0.21 3.19 0.89
N SER A 70 0.12 4.20 1.71
CA SER A 70 1.15 4.06 2.75
C SER A 70 0.77 3.03 3.81
N ALA A 71 -0.49 3.01 4.26
CA ALA A 71 -0.98 2.05 5.24
C ALA A 71 -0.93 0.62 4.70
N LEU A 72 -1.35 0.40 3.44
CA LEU A 72 -1.20 -0.91 2.78
C LEU A 72 0.27 -1.33 2.67
N SER A 73 1.18 -0.39 2.35
CA SER A 73 2.61 -0.65 2.34
C SER A 73 3.13 -1.07 3.72
N ASP A 74 2.64 -0.44 4.78
CA ASP A 74 3.03 -0.74 6.15
C ASP A 74 2.47 -2.07 6.66
N ILE A 75 1.31 -2.50 6.16
CA ILE A 75 0.74 -3.83 6.44
C ILE A 75 1.54 -4.92 5.72
N ALA A 76 1.70 -4.77 4.40
CA ALA A 76 2.26 -5.79 3.53
C ALA A 76 3.73 -6.12 3.86
N LYS A 77 4.50 -5.18 4.42
CA LYS A 77 5.94 -5.35 4.63
C LYS A 77 6.34 -6.43 5.65
N HIS A 78 5.42 -6.91 6.47
CA HIS A 78 5.74 -7.69 7.67
C HIS A 78 5.82 -9.19 7.41
N SER A 79 4.96 -9.75 6.56
CA SER A 79 4.94 -11.19 6.26
C SER A 79 4.34 -11.46 4.87
N PRO A 80 4.66 -12.60 4.25
CA PRO A 80 4.07 -12.97 2.97
C PRO A 80 2.55 -13.18 3.06
N GLU A 81 2.02 -13.67 4.19
CA GLU A 81 0.59 -13.87 4.40
C GLU A 81 -0.17 -12.53 4.44
N LEU A 82 0.41 -11.51 5.10
CA LEU A 82 -0.13 -10.15 5.13
C LEU A 82 -0.08 -9.51 3.74
N ALA A 83 1.03 -9.68 3.01
CA ALA A 83 1.14 -9.22 1.64
C ALA A 83 0.09 -9.90 0.74
N GLN A 84 -0.08 -11.22 0.86
CA GLN A 84 -1.09 -11.95 0.11
C GLN A 84 -2.50 -11.44 0.40
N THR A 85 -2.82 -11.16 1.66
CA THR A 85 -4.12 -10.58 2.03
C THR A 85 -4.37 -9.23 1.34
N VAL A 86 -3.34 -8.38 1.25
CA VAL A 86 -3.43 -7.11 0.51
C VAL A 86 -3.65 -7.37 -0.99
N VAL A 87 -2.96 -8.35 -1.56
CA VAL A 87 -3.12 -8.74 -2.97
C VAL A 87 -4.52 -9.27 -3.28
N ASP A 88 -5.06 -10.13 -2.41
CA ASP A 88 -6.38 -10.77 -2.57
C ASP A 88 -7.54 -9.75 -2.59
N THR A 89 -7.34 -8.57 -2.01
CA THR A 89 -8.30 -7.46 -2.07
C THR A 89 -8.26 -6.65 -3.39
N GLY A 90 -7.42 -7.05 -4.35
CA GLY A 90 -7.26 -6.34 -5.62
C GLY A 90 -6.42 -5.06 -5.53
N ALA A 91 -5.69 -4.86 -4.43
CA ALA A 91 -4.92 -3.64 -4.20
C ALA A 91 -3.90 -3.33 -5.31
N ILE A 92 -3.26 -4.35 -5.90
CA ILE A 92 -2.25 -4.17 -6.96
C ILE A 92 -2.85 -3.41 -8.16
N ALA A 93 -4.03 -3.80 -8.64
CA ALA A 93 -4.65 -3.18 -9.80
C ALA A 93 -4.96 -1.69 -9.56
N HIS A 94 -5.49 -1.37 -8.38
CA HIS A 94 -5.78 0.01 -7.99
C HIS A 94 -4.50 0.83 -7.79
N LEU A 95 -3.46 0.25 -7.17
CA LEU A 95 -2.15 0.86 -7.03
C LEU A 95 -1.53 1.16 -8.40
N ALA A 96 -1.57 0.21 -9.34
CA ALA A 96 -1.04 0.39 -10.70
C ALA A 96 -1.68 1.57 -11.43
N GLN A 97 -3.01 1.70 -11.36
CA GLN A 97 -3.74 2.83 -11.98
C GLN A 97 -3.32 4.19 -11.40
N MET A 98 -3.00 4.26 -10.10
CA MET A 98 -2.58 5.50 -9.46
C MET A 98 -1.20 6.00 -9.90
N ILE A 99 -0.34 5.14 -10.48
CA ILE A 99 0.98 5.55 -10.99
C ILE A 99 0.84 6.60 -12.10
N LEU A 100 -0.28 6.56 -12.84
CA LEU A 100 -0.57 7.51 -13.92
C LEU A 100 -0.90 8.92 -13.40
N ASN A 101 -1.10 9.08 -12.09
CA ASN A 101 -1.35 10.39 -11.51
C ASN A 101 -0.07 11.25 -11.53
N PRO A 102 -0.15 12.54 -11.92
CA PRO A 102 1.01 13.42 -11.97
C PRO A 102 1.64 13.67 -10.59
N ASP A 103 0.92 13.41 -9.50
CA ASP A 103 1.36 13.69 -8.15
C ASP A 103 2.56 12.82 -7.70
N ALA A 104 3.71 13.46 -7.52
CA ALA A 104 4.95 12.78 -7.13
C ALA A 104 4.86 12.09 -5.76
N LYS A 105 4.16 12.70 -4.79
CA LYS A 105 4.01 12.13 -3.46
C LYS A 105 3.14 10.86 -3.48
N LEU A 106 2.09 10.83 -4.30
CA LEU A 106 1.27 9.64 -4.52
C LEU A 106 2.09 8.54 -5.19
N LYS A 107 2.78 8.85 -6.29
CA LYS A 107 3.68 7.89 -6.96
C LYS A 107 4.69 7.29 -6.00
N ARG A 108 5.30 8.11 -5.12
CA ARG A 108 6.22 7.63 -4.08
C ARG A 108 5.58 6.57 -3.19
N GLN A 109 4.38 6.81 -2.68
CA GLN A 109 3.69 5.85 -1.80
C GLN A 109 3.27 4.59 -2.54
N VAL A 110 2.79 4.74 -3.78
CA VAL A 110 2.37 3.62 -4.62
C VAL A 110 3.55 2.69 -4.94
N PHE A 111 4.68 3.23 -5.41
CA PHE A 111 5.87 2.41 -5.66
C PHE A 111 6.44 1.80 -4.38
N SER A 112 6.33 2.48 -3.23
CA SER A 112 6.69 1.90 -1.94
C SER A 112 5.82 0.69 -1.61
N ALA A 113 4.49 0.82 -1.74
CA ALA A 113 3.54 -0.25 -1.47
C ALA A 113 3.80 -1.46 -2.35
N LEU A 114 3.92 -1.25 -3.66
CA LEU A 114 4.22 -2.31 -4.62
C LEU A 114 5.56 -3.01 -4.31
N SER A 115 6.58 -2.25 -3.88
CA SER A 115 7.87 -2.83 -3.48
C SER A 115 7.75 -3.71 -2.24
N GLN A 116 6.99 -3.25 -1.24
CA GLN A 116 6.78 -4.03 -0.01
C GLN A 116 5.91 -5.27 -0.25
N ILE A 117 5.03 -5.24 -1.24
CA ILE A 117 4.22 -6.39 -1.66
C ILE A 117 5.10 -7.38 -2.44
N ALA A 118 5.78 -6.92 -3.50
CA ALA A 118 6.57 -7.76 -4.39
C ALA A 118 7.78 -8.47 -3.73
N LYS A 119 8.30 -7.95 -2.60
CA LYS A 119 9.48 -8.55 -1.95
C LYS A 119 9.24 -9.93 -1.33
N HIS A 120 7.99 -10.36 -1.16
CA HIS A 120 7.65 -11.49 -0.29
C HIS A 120 7.59 -12.85 -0.99
N SER A 121 7.14 -12.94 -2.24
CA SER A 121 7.09 -14.20 -3.00
C SER A 121 7.20 -13.96 -4.51
N VAL A 122 7.57 -15.03 -5.22
CA VAL A 122 7.60 -15.05 -6.69
C VAL A 122 6.21 -14.82 -7.27
N ASP A 123 5.21 -15.54 -6.78
CA ASP A 123 3.82 -15.40 -7.24
C ASP A 123 3.31 -13.96 -7.11
N ILE A 124 3.58 -13.30 -5.97
CA ILE A 124 3.18 -11.90 -5.77
C ILE A 124 3.96 -10.96 -6.71
N ALA A 125 5.26 -11.22 -6.92
CA ALA A 125 6.05 -10.43 -7.85
C ALA A 125 5.54 -10.56 -9.29
N GLU A 126 5.15 -11.77 -9.71
CA GLU A 126 4.51 -12.03 -11.01
C GLU A 126 3.19 -11.26 -11.14
N MET A 127 2.32 -11.27 -10.12
CA MET A 127 1.07 -10.50 -10.14
C MET A 127 1.31 -8.98 -10.31
N VAL A 128 2.40 -8.46 -9.75
CA VAL A 128 2.79 -7.05 -9.96
C VAL A 128 3.28 -6.81 -11.39
N VAL A 129 3.95 -7.78 -12.01
CA VAL A 129 4.36 -7.73 -13.42
C VAL A 129 3.13 -7.72 -14.34
N GLU A 130 2.17 -8.61 -14.07
CA GLU A 130 0.93 -8.77 -14.83
C GLU A 130 0.02 -7.52 -14.78
N ALA A 131 0.16 -6.70 -13.74
CA ALA A 131 -0.56 -5.42 -13.64
C ALA A 131 0.01 -4.30 -14.54
N GLU A 132 0.87 -4.64 -15.52
CA GLU A 132 1.45 -3.73 -16.51
C GLU A 132 2.15 -2.50 -15.90
N ILE A 133 2.77 -2.67 -14.72
CA ILE A 133 3.43 -1.58 -13.99
C ILE A 133 4.75 -1.14 -14.65
N PHE A 134 5.41 -2.03 -15.41
CA PHE A 134 6.75 -1.80 -15.96
C PHE A 134 6.86 -0.60 -16.92
N PRO A 135 5.98 -0.41 -17.92
CA PRO A 135 6.02 0.78 -18.77
C PRO A 135 5.99 2.08 -17.96
N ALA A 136 5.09 2.16 -16.96
CA ALA A 136 4.96 3.34 -16.11
C ALA A 136 6.17 3.50 -15.16
N ALA A 137 6.68 2.40 -14.61
CA ALA A 137 7.90 2.37 -13.80
C ALA A 137 9.12 2.90 -14.57
N LEU A 138 9.33 2.45 -15.81
CA LEU A 138 10.45 2.89 -16.64
C LEU A 138 10.41 4.40 -16.94
N VAL A 139 9.22 4.96 -17.13
CA VAL A 139 9.04 6.42 -17.26
C VAL A 139 9.39 7.11 -15.94
N CYS A 140 8.92 6.57 -14.81
CA CYS A 140 9.15 7.13 -13.48
C CYS A 140 10.62 7.02 -12.99
N LEU A 141 11.46 6.19 -13.63
CA LEU A 141 12.92 6.22 -13.39
C LEU A 141 13.57 7.56 -13.78
N LYS A 142 12.91 8.36 -14.61
CA LYS A 142 13.35 9.70 -15.02
C LYS A 142 12.56 10.82 -14.34
N ASP A 143 11.74 10.50 -13.33
CA ASP A 143 10.93 11.48 -12.60
C ASP A 143 11.84 12.51 -11.91
N PRO A 144 11.49 13.80 -11.87
CA PRO A 144 12.26 14.81 -11.14
C PRO A 144 12.41 14.50 -9.64
N ASP A 145 11.42 13.82 -9.03
CA ASP A 145 11.44 13.45 -7.61
C ASP A 145 12.38 12.25 -7.37
N GLU A 146 13.40 12.46 -6.54
CA GLU A 146 14.40 11.43 -6.23
C GLU A 146 13.83 10.23 -5.46
N TYR A 147 12.79 10.44 -4.64
CA TYR A 147 12.16 9.38 -3.88
C TYR A 147 11.29 8.50 -4.78
N VAL A 148 10.65 9.09 -5.80
CA VAL A 148 9.98 8.32 -6.84
C VAL A 148 10.98 7.42 -7.54
N ARG A 149 12.09 7.98 -8.06
CA ARG A 149 13.14 7.18 -8.74
C ARG A 149 13.69 6.06 -7.86
N LYS A 150 13.97 6.36 -6.58
CA LYS A 150 14.46 5.38 -5.61
C LYS A 150 13.47 4.23 -5.37
N ASN A 151 12.20 4.55 -5.19
CA ASN A 151 11.17 3.55 -4.92
C ASN A 151 10.91 2.69 -6.16
N VAL A 152 10.94 3.28 -7.35
CA VAL A 152 10.84 2.53 -8.62
C VAL A 152 12.01 1.56 -8.78
N ALA A 153 13.24 2.02 -8.54
CA ALA A 153 14.42 1.15 -8.60
C ALA A 153 14.36 0.02 -7.55
N THR A 154 13.79 0.30 -6.38
CA THR A 154 13.55 -0.71 -5.34
C THR A 154 12.52 -1.74 -5.81
N LEU A 155 11.40 -1.30 -6.40
CA LEU A 155 10.39 -2.20 -6.95
C LEU A 155 11.00 -3.15 -7.98
N ILE A 156 11.73 -2.60 -8.96
CA ILE A 156 12.39 -3.39 -10.01
C ILE A 156 13.35 -4.39 -9.37
N ARG A 157 14.16 -3.97 -8.39
CA ARG A 157 15.06 -4.87 -7.66
C ARG A 157 14.30 -6.03 -7.01
N GLU A 158 13.22 -5.76 -6.29
CA GLU A 158 12.45 -6.82 -5.63
C GLU A 158 11.84 -7.80 -6.64
N ILE A 159 11.32 -7.31 -7.77
CA ILE A 159 10.78 -8.19 -8.82
C ILE A 159 11.90 -9.03 -9.45
N THR A 160 13.03 -8.43 -9.82
CA THR A 160 14.18 -9.15 -10.41
C THR A 160 14.83 -10.15 -9.46
N LYS A 161 14.70 -9.97 -8.14
CA LYS A 161 15.19 -10.94 -7.16
C LYS A 161 14.41 -12.25 -7.24
N HIS A 162 13.14 -12.17 -7.60
CA HIS A 162 12.20 -13.29 -7.62
C HIS A 162 11.96 -13.84 -9.02
N THR A 163 12.31 -13.10 -10.07
CA THR A 163 12.22 -13.55 -11.46
C THR A 163 13.60 -14.00 -11.94
N PRO A 164 13.87 -15.31 -12.09
CA PRO A 164 15.19 -15.82 -12.46
C PRO A 164 15.52 -15.65 -13.96
N GLU A 165 14.59 -15.14 -14.78
CA GLU A 165 14.74 -14.94 -16.23
C GLU A 165 14.55 -13.48 -16.65
#